data_AF-A0A239FBS0-F1
#
_entry.id   AF-A0A239FBS0-F1
#
_cell.length_a   1.000
_cell.length_b   1.000
_cell.length_c   1.000
_cell.angle_alpha   90.00
_cell.angle_beta   90.00
_cell.angle_gamma   90.00
#
_symmetry.space_group_name_H-M   'P 1'
#
loop_
_entity.id
_entity.type
_entity.pdbx_description
1 polymer ?
#
loop_
_entity_poly.entity_id
_entity_poly.type
_entity_poly.pdbx_seq_one_letter_code
_entity_poly.pdbx_strand_id
1 'polypeptide(L)'
;MDDGSEGRAASNGSATTRTTTAPAADPPELEWAADPIKLALDGSALARGGRVPEPFCIEVGRRLLLAQLEFSRWVLRRVETVSFGEGRSVLRRTTIELRVPDEAPVFVIEQPDGKTESCWLVPLTVMKRRTLVDFHLAKEDGTPITPLGLRLNQQLDESMLLAAAATLDPPGEEVRQFAEQVVAGDREVVEAAIRRYEEARWGRQLARLRHHALFVMTLDRLRYNFTQYVLLPQGSGRHRLLSMSFVEPVAWRYQHPALTRESDGRWLYEPMKPAPWNLGHLASELGLVPTRVRLQIPAAEHAASYHLEVEAPPGVRIVAATLLAGRPHEPEHEDGRQRFTLDSQRGDSLTVGLHGVEVPQNSLCRAHLELRVQRMGWLTTLLSVTVAVMLVLGTLAGHVLWQEAPDPDQDTNAVVLLIATSAAAAAFLSQRDFTGVAARLIVGMRAVGAASMALPVVAAGVLTYEDVTRPEALQLLQLPEPASTSTKAFISFLALASAALCALVAVTWFRTRGAEKDVVTSPWDQSRQARPDRDEEARVKELSYGEALKEYGFREPAVGVRSSEGWHHVYRWLDPDFEQASEDLGQPSDDRGIVRRYPCVHQSGCPRVGTDACAARVRARQPDPEATAAPGRD
;
A
#
# COMPACT_ATOMS: atom_id res chain seq x y z
N MET A 1 56.72 13.91 -39.57
CA MET A 1 57.66 14.44 -38.58
C MET A 1 56.91 15.53 -37.84
N ASP A 2 56.31 15.16 -36.72
CA ASP A 2 56.29 15.95 -35.48
C ASP A 2 55.51 15.13 -34.44
N ASP A 3 56.19 14.86 -33.32
CA ASP A 3 55.79 14.01 -32.21
C ASP A 3 54.65 14.63 -31.41
N GLY A 4 53.57 13.86 -31.23
CA GLY A 4 52.47 14.17 -30.32
C GLY A 4 52.57 13.33 -29.05
N SER A 5 53.00 13.98 -27.97
CA SER A 5 53.21 13.43 -26.63
C SER A 5 51.96 12.81 -25.99
N GLU A 6 52.06 11.53 -25.60
CA GLU A 6 51.11 10.84 -24.72
C GLU A 6 51.32 11.26 -23.26
N GLY A 7 50.30 11.89 -22.67
CA GLY A 7 50.21 12.14 -21.23
C GLY A 7 49.58 10.96 -20.50
N ARG A 8 50.40 10.10 -19.87
CA ARG A 8 49.95 9.10 -18.90
C ARG A 8 49.65 9.75 -17.54
N ALA A 9 48.37 9.81 -17.17
CA ALA A 9 47.95 10.10 -15.80
C ALA A 9 48.13 8.85 -14.92
N ALA A 10 48.95 8.95 -13.89
CA ALA A 10 49.16 7.93 -12.88
C ALA A 10 47.94 7.87 -11.94
N SER A 11 47.28 6.71 -11.88
CA SER A 11 46.28 6.40 -10.85
C SER A 11 47.00 5.87 -9.61
N ASN A 12 46.92 6.61 -8.51
CA ASN A 12 47.34 6.14 -7.19
C ASN A 12 46.31 5.14 -6.65
N GLY A 13 46.57 3.85 -6.83
CA GLY A 13 45.83 2.77 -6.19
C GLY A 13 46.19 2.66 -4.71
N SER A 14 45.30 3.14 -3.83
CA SER A 14 45.38 2.89 -2.39
C SER A 14 45.05 1.43 -2.09
N ALA A 15 46.08 0.63 -1.77
CA ALA A 15 45.94 -0.75 -1.36
C ALA A 15 45.35 -0.83 0.07
N THR A 16 44.03 -0.94 0.19
CA THR A 16 43.37 -1.34 1.44
C THR A 16 43.74 -2.78 1.78
N THR A 17 44.60 -2.95 2.77
CA THR A 17 44.95 -4.24 3.37
C THR A 17 43.71 -4.79 4.10
N ARG A 18 42.95 -5.69 3.45
CA ARG A 18 41.89 -6.45 4.14
C ARG A 18 42.57 -7.40 5.13
N THR A 19 42.45 -7.09 6.41
CA THR A 19 42.79 -8.01 7.50
C THR A 19 41.85 -9.21 7.42
N THR A 20 42.38 -10.36 7.04
CA THR A 20 41.65 -11.63 7.02
C THR A 20 41.43 -12.08 8.47
N THR A 21 40.32 -11.69 9.07
CA THR A 21 39.89 -12.20 10.37
C THR A 21 39.62 -13.70 10.23
N ALA A 22 40.15 -14.50 11.15
CA ALA A 22 39.88 -15.93 11.20
C ALA A 22 38.36 -16.18 11.27
N PRO A 23 37.82 -17.22 10.60
CA PRO A 23 36.40 -17.53 10.66
C PRO A 23 36.01 -17.75 12.12
N ALA A 24 35.05 -16.97 12.61
CA ALA A 24 34.44 -17.19 13.92
C ALA A 24 33.86 -18.61 13.96
N ALA A 25 33.99 -19.30 15.10
CA ALA A 25 33.38 -20.61 15.28
C ALA A 25 31.87 -20.52 15.03
N ASP A 26 31.31 -21.50 14.31
CA ASP A 26 29.88 -21.53 14.00
C ASP A 26 29.07 -21.43 15.30
N PRO A 27 28.13 -20.46 15.41
CA PRO A 27 27.29 -20.35 16.59
C PRO A 27 26.50 -21.66 16.77
N PRO A 28 26.29 -22.12 18.01
CA PRO A 28 25.58 -23.36 18.25
C PRO A 28 24.16 -23.28 17.67
N GLU A 29 23.80 -24.26 16.83
CA GLU A 29 22.45 -24.41 16.31
C GLU A 29 21.52 -24.75 17.49
N LEU A 30 20.68 -23.79 17.89
CA LEU A 30 19.63 -24.01 18.89
C LEU A 30 18.45 -24.67 18.20
N GLU A 31 18.38 -25.99 18.29
CA GLU A 31 17.22 -26.78 17.88
C GLU A 31 16.28 -26.96 19.08
N TRP A 32 15.03 -26.50 18.95
CA TRP A 32 14.01 -26.73 19.97
C TRP A 32 13.17 -27.94 19.58
N ALA A 33 13.31 -29.02 20.36
CA ALA A 33 12.51 -30.24 20.23
C ALA A 33 11.09 -30.07 20.79
N ALA A 34 10.43 -28.95 20.48
CA ALA A 34 9.07 -28.68 20.91
C ALA A 34 8.21 -28.29 19.70
N ASP A 35 7.06 -28.97 19.57
CA ASP A 35 6.07 -28.64 18.55
C ASP A 35 5.33 -27.35 18.97
N PRO A 36 5.45 -26.24 18.21
CA PRO A 36 4.87 -24.96 18.56
C PRO A 36 3.35 -24.97 18.49
N ILE A 37 2.77 -25.81 17.63
CA ILE A 37 1.32 -25.99 17.52
C ILE A 37 0.83 -26.72 18.76
N LYS A 38 1.51 -27.79 19.16
CA LYS A 38 1.20 -28.50 20.40
C LYS A 38 1.35 -27.58 21.61
N LEU A 39 2.42 -26.79 21.70
CA LEU A 39 2.60 -25.80 22.77
C LEU A 39 1.48 -24.76 22.81
N ALA A 40 1.03 -24.27 21.66
CA ALA A 40 -0.08 -23.32 21.58
C ALA A 40 -1.42 -23.98 21.93
N LEU A 41 -1.67 -25.21 21.48
CA LEU A 41 -2.87 -25.98 21.79
C LEU A 41 -2.91 -26.37 23.27
N ASP A 42 -1.79 -26.83 23.82
CA ASP A 42 -1.61 -27.12 25.23
C ASP A 42 -1.78 -25.84 26.04
N GLY A 43 -1.18 -24.72 25.65
CA GLY A 43 -1.41 -23.41 26.29
C GLY A 43 -2.87 -22.95 26.23
N SER A 44 -3.57 -23.22 25.12
CA SER A 44 -4.99 -22.92 24.96
C SER A 44 -5.89 -23.85 25.77
N ALA A 45 -5.54 -25.14 25.88
CA ALA A 45 -6.23 -26.12 26.71
C ALA A 45 -5.94 -25.90 28.21
N LEU A 46 -4.73 -25.41 28.51
CA LEU A 46 -4.20 -25.04 29.81
C LEU A 46 -4.41 -23.55 30.12
N ALA A 47 -5.54 -22.97 29.71
CA ALA A 47 -6.11 -21.79 30.38
C ALA A 47 -6.32 -22.00 31.91
N ARG A 48 -5.89 -23.14 32.47
CA ARG A 48 -5.68 -23.44 33.88
C ARG A 48 -4.24 -23.86 34.26
N GLY A 49 -3.19 -23.28 33.68
CA GLY A 49 -1.90 -23.12 34.40
C GLY A 49 -0.60 -23.64 33.78
N GLY A 50 -0.55 -24.02 32.49
CA GLY A 50 0.71 -24.39 31.83
C GLY A 50 1.27 -23.24 31.01
N ARG A 51 2.09 -22.36 31.61
CA ARG A 51 2.85 -21.35 30.85
C ARG A 51 4.07 -22.02 30.23
N VAL A 52 4.33 -21.76 28.94
CA VAL A 52 5.61 -22.11 28.30
C VAL A 52 6.74 -21.44 29.11
N PRO A 53 7.91 -22.09 29.29
CA PRO A 53 8.98 -21.50 30.10
C PRO A 53 9.35 -20.09 29.63
N GLU A 54 9.31 -19.12 30.54
CA GLU A 54 9.58 -17.72 30.22
C GLU A 54 10.93 -17.48 29.51
N PRO A 55 12.04 -18.11 29.92
CA PRO A 55 13.32 -17.96 29.21
C PRO A 55 13.24 -18.38 27.75
N PHE A 56 12.44 -19.40 27.43
CA PHE A 56 12.21 -19.84 26.06
C PHE A 56 11.42 -18.79 25.26
N CYS A 57 10.34 -18.25 25.82
CA CYS A 57 9.56 -17.19 25.17
C CYS A 57 10.42 -15.95 24.88
N ILE A 58 11.23 -15.51 25.85
CA ILE A 58 12.12 -14.36 25.68
C ILE A 58 13.15 -14.62 24.57
N GLU A 59 13.76 -15.80 24.52
CA GLU A 59 14.76 -16.13 23.50
C GLU A 59 14.16 -16.25 22.10
N VAL A 60 13.00 -16.93 21.96
CA VAL A 60 12.26 -16.99 20.69
C VAL A 60 11.86 -15.59 20.24
N GLY A 61 11.31 -14.79 21.17
CA GLY A 61 10.94 -13.41 20.93
C GLY A 61 12.12 -12.54 20.49
N ARG A 62 13.29 -12.70 21.10
CA ARG A 62 14.53 -11.99 20.75
C ARG A 62 14.93 -12.26 19.30
N ARG A 63 14.97 -13.54 18.91
CA ARG A 63 15.33 -13.94 17.53
C ARG A 63 14.31 -13.48 16.50
N LEU A 64 13.02 -13.55 16.82
CA LEU A 64 11.96 -13.06 15.93
C LEU A 64 11.99 -11.54 15.79
N LEU A 65 12.29 -10.81 16.87
CA LEU A 65 12.46 -9.38 16.83
C LEU A 65 13.69 -8.98 16.01
N LEU A 66 14.82 -9.67 16.19
CA LEU A 66 16.01 -9.48 15.36
C LEU A 66 15.70 -9.75 13.88
N ALA A 67 15.01 -10.85 13.57
CA ALA A 67 14.57 -11.18 12.21
C ALA A 67 13.68 -10.07 11.61
N GLN A 68 12.84 -9.41 12.42
CA GLN A 68 12.01 -8.29 11.97
C GLN A 68 12.75 -6.98 11.75
N LEU A 69 13.81 -6.71 12.51
CA LEU A 69 14.68 -5.56 12.28
C LEU A 69 15.56 -5.79 11.05
N GLU A 70 15.98 -7.03 10.83
CA GLU A 70 16.85 -7.43 9.73
C GLU A 70 16.09 -7.99 8.53
N PHE A 71 14.80 -7.67 8.41
CA PHE A 71 13.90 -8.29 7.43
C PHE A 71 14.40 -8.14 5.99
N SER A 72 15.01 -7.01 5.66
CA SER A 72 15.60 -6.74 4.35
C SER A 72 16.84 -7.60 4.06
N ARG A 73 17.51 -8.16 5.06
CA ARG A 73 18.59 -9.15 4.87
C ARG A 73 18.05 -10.55 4.56
N TRP A 74 16.85 -10.85 5.07
CA TRP A 74 16.17 -12.14 4.85
C TRP A 74 15.48 -12.16 3.50
N VAL A 75 14.78 -11.07 3.15
CA VAL A 75 14.00 -10.95 1.91
C VAL A 75 14.84 -10.27 0.85
N LEU A 76 15.39 -11.09 -0.04
CA LEU A 76 16.23 -10.65 -1.15
C LEU A 76 15.42 -9.83 -2.15
N ARG A 77 14.22 -10.32 -2.48
CA ARG A 77 13.34 -9.69 -3.45
C ARG A 77 11.88 -9.86 -3.07
N ARG A 78 11.11 -8.80 -3.28
CA ARG A 78 9.67 -8.82 -3.11
C ARG A 78 8.99 -8.18 -4.31
N VAL A 79 8.13 -8.93 -4.98
CA VAL A 79 7.32 -8.44 -6.10
C VAL A 79 5.88 -8.39 -5.65
N GLU A 80 5.27 -7.22 -5.70
CA GLU A 80 3.88 -7.00 -5.36
C GLU A 80 3.10 -6.56 -6.58
N THR A 81 2.13 -7.36 -7.01
CA THR A 81 1.20 -7.02 -8.09
C THR A 81 -0.13 -6.58 -7.50
N VAL A 82 -0.57 -5.39 -7.88
CA VAL A 82 -1.84 -4.77 -7.46
C VAL A 82 -2.75 -4.68 -8.67
N SER A 83 -3.87 -5.39 -8.64
CA SER A 83 -4.87 -5.35 -9.70
C SER A 83 -6.23 -4.89 -9.17
N PHE A 84 -6.89 -4.01 -9.92
CA PHE A 84 -8.21 -3.51 -9.55
C PHE A 84 -9.28 -4.51 -9.99
N GLY A 85 -9.95 -5.14 -9.02
CA GLY A 85 -11.05 -6.06 -9.28
C GLY A 85 -12.32 -5.35 -9.72
N GLU A 86 -13.36 -6.14 -10.02
CA GLU A 86 -14.67 -5.60 -10.34
C GLU A 86 -15.27 -4.87 -9.13
N GLY A 87 -15.49 -3.56 -9.27
CA GLY A 87 -16.20 -2.78 -8.27
C GLY A 87 -15.29 -2.15 -7.21
N ARG A 88 -15.36 -2.62 -5.95
CA ARG A 88 -14.77 -1.96 -4.76
C ARG A 88 -13.61 -2.74 -4.16
N SER A 89 -12.95 -3.58 -4.92
CA SER A 89 -11.86 -4.41 -4.44
C SER A 89 -10.58 -4.19 -5.22
N VAL A 90 -9.46 -4.41 -4.55
CA VAL A 90 -8.13 -4.53 -5.13
C VAL A 90 -7.58 -5.88 -4.70
N LEU A 91 -7.10 -6.66 -5.65
CA LEU A 91 -6.39 -7.89 -5.39
C LEU A 91 -4.90 -7.55 -5.28
N ARG A 92 -4.28 -7.94 -4.17
CA ARG A 92 -2.83 -7.91 -4.01
C ARG A 92 -2.30 -9.32 -4.14
N ARG A 93 -1.29 -9.48 -4.96
CA ARG A 93 -0.46 -10.69 -5.03
C ARG A 93 0.96 -10.28 -4.70
N THR A 94 1.64 -11.06 -3.89
CA THR A 94 3.01 -10.80 -3.48
C THR A 94 3.80 -12.09 -3.65
N THR A 95 4.91 -12.01 -4.35
CA THR A 95 5.94 -13.04 -4.39
C THR A 95 7.11 -12.57 -3.52
N ILE A 96 7.51 -13.39 -2.56
CA ILE A 96 8.57 -13.11 -1.59
C ILE A 96 9.68 -14.13 -1.81
N GLU A 97 10.83 -13.64 -2.27
CA GLU A 97 12.06 -14.41 -2.38
C GLU A 97 12.90 -14.13 -1.12
N LEU A 98 13.15 -15.18 -0.34
CA LEU A 98 13.86 -15.08 0.93
C LEU A 98 14.98 -16.11 1.05
N ARG A 99 15.96 -15.79 1.88
CA ARG A 99 17.00 -16.70 2.36
C ARG A 99 16.90 -16.77 3.88
N VAL A 100 16.51 -17.93 4.40
CA VAL A 100 16.42 -18.18 5.84
C VAL A 100 17.84 -18.23 6.43
N PRO A 101 18.21 -17.34 7.36
CA PRO A 101 19.56 -17.30 7.93
C PRO A 101 19.78 -18.40 8.96
N ASP A 102 21.04 -18.60 9.35
CA ASP A 102 21.46 -19.74 10.17
C ASP A 102 20.88 -19.69 11.59
N GLU A 103 20.65 -18.49 12.11
CA GLU A 103 20.10 -18.21 13.43
C GLU A 103 18.56 -18.29 13.51
N ALA A 104 17.87 -18.52 12.39
CA ALA A 104 16.41 -18.61 12.34
C ALA A 104 15.88 -19.68 13.32
N PRO A 105 14.81 -19.41 14.10
CA PRO A 105 14.35 -20.39 15.07
C PRO A 105 13.88 -21.70 14.43
N VAL A 106 14.29 -22.87 14.95
CA VAL A 106 13.94 -24.20 14.41
C VAL A 106 13.03 -24.96 15.36
N PHE A 107 11.86 -25.35 14.87
CA PHE A 107 10.85 -26.10 15.61
C PHE A 107 10.70 -27.50 15.03
N VAL A 108 10.54 -28.50 15.89
CA VAL A 108 10.24 -29.88 15.47
C VAL A 108 8.74 -30.11 15.55
N ILE A 109 8.10 -30.34 14.40
CA ILE A 109 6.65 -30.55 14.30
C ILE A 109 6.36 -32.04 14.12
N GLU A 110 5.36 -32.57 14.82
CA GLU A 110 4.87 -33.93 14.59
C GLU A 110 3.84 -33.94 13.45
N GLN A 111 4.17 -34.64 12.37
CA GLN A 111 3.30 -34.81 11.21
C GLN A 111 2.16 -35.80 11.52
N PRO A 112 1.03 -35.78 10.77
CA PRO A 112 -0.08 -36.71 10.97
C PRO A 112 0.29 -38.20 10.85
N ASP A 113 1.41 -38.53 10.20
CA ASP A 113 1.94 -39.89 10.07
C ASP A 113 2.86 -40.31 11.24
N GLY A 114 2.99 -39.46 12.26
CA GLY A 114 3.85 -39.65 13.43
C GLY A 114 5.33 -39.36 13.17
N LYS A 115 5.73 -38.94 11.95
CA LYS A 115 7.10 -38.49 11.70
C LYS A 115 7.30 -37.10 12.26
N THR A 116 8.52 -36.80 12.66
CA THR A 116 8.91 -35.45 13.06
C THR A 116 9.59 -34.74 11.89
N GLU A 117 9.31 -33.45 11.75
CA GLU A 117 9.93 -32.59 10.74
C GLU A 117 10.43 -31.30 11.37
N SER A 118 11.71 -31.00 11.19
CA SER A 118 12.31 -29.74 11.63
C SER A 118 11.96 -28.63 10.64
N CYS A 119 11.37 -27.54 11.14
CA CYS A 119 10.89 -26.40 10.39
C CYS A 119 11.47 -25.09 10.93
N TRP A 120 11.89 -24.20 10.05
CA TRP A 120 12.21 -22.83 10.43
C TRP A 120 10.93 -22.03 10.67
N LEU A 121 10.91 -21.24 11.74
CA LEU A 121 9.90 -20.21 11.98
C LEU A 121 10.35 -18.92 11.32
N VAL A 122 9.63 -18.51 10.27
CA VAL A 122 9.99 -17.35 9.44
C VAL A 122 8.89 -16.29 9.55
N PRO A 123 9.18 -15.07 10.02
CA PRO A 123 8.25 -13.95 9.87
C PRO A 123 8.21 -13.56 8.38
N LEU A 124 7.02 -13.39 7.80
CA LEU A 124 6.82 -13.05 6.38
C LEU A 124 6.46 -11.60 6.13
N THR A 125 5.63 -11.04 6.99
CA THR A 125 5.23 -9.64 6.92
C THR A 125 4.50 -9.26 8.21
N VAL A 126 4.29 -7.98 8.41
CA VAL A 126 3.42 -7.46 9.47
C VAL A 126 2.08 -7.13 8.85
N MET A 127 1.01 -7.71 9.38
CA MET A 127 -0.36 -7.59 8.92
C MET A 127 -1.20 -6.80 9.92
N LYS A 128 -2.22 -6.10 9.48
CA LYS A 128 -3.17 -5.44 10.36
C LYS A 128 -4.08 -6.44 11.02
N ARG A 129 -4.53 -6.11 12.23
CA ARG A 129 -5.63 -6.82 12.89
C ARG A 129 -6.97 -6.52 12.21
N ARG A 130 -7.17 -7.11 11.03
CA ARG A 130 -8.42 -7.08 10.26
C ARG A 130 -8.62 -8.42 9.58
N THR A 131 -9.86 -8.78 9.29
CA THR A 131 -10.17 -9.96 8.48
C THR A 131 -9.56 -9.80 7.09
N LEU A 132 -8.71 -10.76 6.71
CA LEU A 132 -8.18 -10.88 5.36
C LEU A 132 -9.22 -11.61 4.51
N VAL A 133 -9.61 -11.03 3.38
CA VAL A 133 -10.57 -11.62 2.43
C VAL A 133 -9.79 -12.34 1.35
N ASP A 134 -10.20 -13.56 1.01
CA ASP A 134 -9.56 -14.41 -0.01
C ASP A 134 -8.04 -14.51 0.18
N PHE A 135 -7.62 -14.76 1.43
CA PHE A 135 -6.20 -14.92 1.76
C PHE A 135 -5.69 -16.27 1.29
N HIS A 136 -4.68 -16.25 0.43
CA HIS A 136 -3.96 -17.42 -0.01
C HIS A 136 -2.47 -17.25 0.24
N LEU A 137 -1.83 -18.33 0.69
CA LEU A 137 -0.40 -18.42 0.91
C LEU A 137 0.08 -19.76 0.35
N ALA A 138 1.12 -19.74 -0.47
CA ALA A 138 1.62 -20.94 -1.15
C ALA A 138 3.15 -20.92 -1.29
N LYS A 139 3.71 -22.12 -1.44
CA LYS A 139 5.13 -22.39 -1.75
C LYS A 139 5.44 -22.11 -3.23
N GLU A 140 6.70 -22.31 -3.57
CA GLU A 140 7.26 -22.20 -4.92
C GLU A 140 6.54 -23.06 -5.98
N ASP A 141 5.98 -24.20 -5.59
CA ASP A 141 5.25 -25.15 -6.45
C ASP A 141 3.74 -24.88 -6.52
N GLY A 142 3.27 -23.81 -5.86
CA GLY A 142 1.85 -23.50 -5.72
C GLY A 142 1.12 -24.30 -4.62
N THR A 143 1.82 -25.19 -3.91
CA THR A 143 1.24 -25.93 -2.79
C THR A 143 0.89 -24.96 -1.66
N PRO A 144 -0.36 -24.97 -1.15
CA PRO A 144 -0.78 -24.05 -0.10
C PRO A 144 0.02 -24.29 1.19
N ILE A 145 0.34 -23.20 1.89
CA ILE A 145 0.93 -23.22 3.23
C ILE A 145 -0.18 -22.85 4.22
N THR A 146 -0.39 -23.70 5.21
CA THR A 146 -1.30 -23.38 6.31
C THR A 146 -0.69 -22.26 7.16
N PRO A 147 -1.32 -21.08 7.26
CA PRO A 147 -0.85 -20.04 8.15
C PRO A 147 -0.95 -20.51 9.61
N LEU A 148 -0.05 -20.03 10.47
CA LEU A 148 -0.15 -20.32 11.89
C LEU A 148 -1.46 -19.77 12.47
N GLY A 149 -2.05 -20.51 13.40
CA GLY A 149 -3.27 -20.11 14.07
C GLY A 149 -3.09 -18.81 14.86
N LEU A 150 -4.19 -18.04 14.98
CA LEU A 150 -4.19 -16.72 15.62
C LEU A 150 -3.54 -16.72 17.02
N ARG A 151 -3.82 -17.75 17.84
CA ARG A 151 -3.29 -17.85 19.20
C ARG A 151 -1.78 -18.01 19.24
N LEU A 152 -1.23 -18.83 18.34
CA LEU A 152 0.22 -19.00 18.25
C LEU A 152 0.88 -17.70 17.77
N ASN A 153 0.31 -17.02 16.77
CA ASN A 153 0.82 -15.71 16.33
C ASN A 153 0.83 -14.69 17.49
N GLN A 154 -0.25 -14.64 18.27
CA GLN A 154 -0.33 -13.78 19.46
C GLN A 154 0.76 -14.11 20.49
N GLN A 155 1.00 -15.39 20.78
CA GLN A 155 2.06 -15.79 21.72
C GLN A 155 3.46 -15.42 21.22
N LEU A 156 3.71 -15.53 19.92
CA LEU A 156 4.98 -15.15 19.29
C LEU A 156 5.18 -13.62 19.29
N ASP A 157 4.14 -12.85 18.96
CA ASP A 157 4.15 -11.38 19.03
C ASP A 157 4.30 -10.88 20.48
N GLU A 158 3.66 -11.53 21.46
CA GLU A 158 3.83 -11.25 22.89
C GLU A 158 5.27 -11.52 23.32
N SER A 159 5.82 -12.67 22.91
CA SER A 159 7.21 -13.05 23.17
C SER A 159 8.19 -12.00 22.65
N MET A 160 7.94 -11.42 21.46
CA MET A 160 8.75 -10.33 20.92
C MET A 160 8.71 -9.07 21.79
N LEU A 161 7.53 -8.69 22.30
CA LEU A 161 7.40 -7.52 23.16
C LEU A 161 8.06 -7.74 24.54
N LEU A 162 7.97 -8.96 25.07
CA LEU A 162 8.68 -9.36 26.29
C LEU A 162 10.20 -9.38 26.10
N ALA A 163 10.67 -9.86 24.95
CA ALA A 163 12.09 -9.85 24.61
C ALA A 163 12.62 -8.40 24.48
N ALA A 164 11.85 -7.52 23.85
CA ALA A 164 12.17 -6.09 23.80
C ALA A 164 12.26 -5.48 25.20
N ALA A 165 11.37 -5.84 26.13
CA ALA A 165 11.44 -5.40 27.52
C ALA A 165 12.66 -5.97 28.26
N ALA A 166 12.98 -7.25 28.02
CA ALA A 166 14.09 -7.97 28.65
C ALA A 166 15.47 -7.39 28.32
N THR A 167 15.60 -6.62 27.24
CA THR A 167 16.84 -5.87 26.94
C THR A 167 17.17 -4.80 27.98
N LEU A 168 16.17 -4.31 28.72
CA LEU A 168 16.35 -3.35 29.80
C LEU A 168 16.35 -4.02 31.19
N ASP A 169 15.32 -4.79 31.50
CA ASP A 169 15.20 -5.57 32.74
C ASP A 169 14.33 -6.82 32.49
N PRO A 170 14.51 -7.92 33.26
CA PRO A 170 13.59 -9.06 33.21
C PRO A 170 12.12 -8.63 33.37
N PRO A 171 11.20 -9.03 32.47
CA PRO A 171 9.82 -8.54 32.49
C PRO A 171 9.07 -9.05 33.73
N GLY A 172 8.56 -8.14 34.55
CA GLY A 172 7.68 -8.46 35.67
C GLY A 172 6.24 -8.74 35.22
N GLU A 173 5.39 -9.19 36.15
CA GLU A 173 3.99 -9.57 35.83
C GLU A 173 3.18 -8.43 35.21
N GLU A 174 3.47 -7.18 35.60
CA GLU A 174 2.86 -6.00 35.02
C GLU A 174 3.17 -5.84 33.52
N VAL A 175 4.44 -6.02 33.12
CA VAL A 175 4.83 -5.93 31.71
C VAL A 175 4.21 -7.06 30.90
N ARG A 176 4.10 -8.27 31.49
CA ARG A 176 3.43 -9.42 30.87
C ARG A 176 1.95 -9.15 30.65
N GLN A 177 1.25 -8.68 31.69
CA GLN A 177 -0.17 -8.33 31.57
C GLN A 177 -0.39 -7.24 30.51
N PHE A 178 0.49 -6.24 30.45
CA PHE A 178 0.43 -5.22 29.41
C PHE A 178 0.66 -5.80 28.02
N ALA A 179 1.67 -6.65 27.84
CA ALA A 179 1.98 -7.29 26.56
C ALA A 179 0.82 -8.17 26.07
N GLU A 180 0.24 -8.98 26.95
CA GLU A 180 -0.95 -9.79 26.67
C GLU A 180 -2.13 -8.92 26.24
N GLN A 181 -2.42 -7.83 26.98
CA GLN A 181 -3.51 -6.90 26.66
C GLN A 181 -3.30 -6.21 25.31
N VAL A 182 -2.05 -5.84 24.98
CA VAL A 182 -1.73 -5.21 23.70
C VAL A 182 -1.80 -6.20 22.56
N VAL A 183 -1.34 -7.44 22.74
CA VAL A 183 -1.21 -8.42 21.65
C VAL A 183 -2.48 -9.24 21.43
N ALA A 184 -3.07 -9.75 22.51
CA ALA A 184 -4.26 -10.60 22.46
C ALA A 184 -5.58 -9.85 22.69
N GLY A 185 -5.53 -8.61 23.19
CA GLY A 185 -6.71 -7.80 23.43
C GLY A 185 -7.44 -7.40 22.15
N ASP A 186 -8.76 -7.20 22.29
CA ASP A 186 -9.55 -6.51 21.27
C ASP A 186 -9.20 -5.01 21.21
N ARG A 187 -9.84 -4.28 20.29
CA ARG A 187 -9.55 -2.87 20.07
C ARG A 187 -9.73 -2.02 21.33
N GLU A 188 -10.79 -2.25 22.11
CA GLU A 188 -11.08 -1.45 23.30
C GLU A 188 -10.06 -1.72 24.41
N VAL A 189 -9.71 -2.99 24.61
CA VAL A 189 -8.68 -3.42 25.57
C VAL A 189 -7.31 -2.84 25.20
N VAL A 190 -6.93 -2.89 23.93
CA VAL A 190 -5.66 -2.32 23.44
C VAL A 190 -5.64 -0.81 23.64
N GLU A 191 -6.69 -0.09 23.21
CA GLU A 191 -6.77 1.37 23.37
C GLU A 191 -6.71 1.78 24.86
N ALA A 192 -7.36 1.02 25.76
CA ALA A 192 -7.32 1.25 27.20
C ALA A 192 -5.93 0.93 27.80
N ALA A 193 -5.25 -0.11 27.34
CA ALA A 193 -3.89 -0.45 27.78
C ALA A 193 -2.88 0.62 27.35
N ILE A 194 -2.91 1.03 26.08
CA ILE A 194 -2.06 2.09 25.51
C ILE A 194 -2.30 3.42 26.24
N ARG A 195 -3.56 3.81 26.46
CA ARG A 195 -3.87 5.04 27.20
C ARG A 195 -3.28 5.03 28.62
N ARG A 196 -3.46 3.93 29.37
CA ARG A 196 -2.86 3.80 30.71
C ARG A 196 -1.34 3.89 30.67
N TYR A 197 -0.71 3.32 29.63
CA TYR A 197 0.73 3.36 29.39
C TYR A 197 1.22 4.79 29.12
N GLU A 198 0.53 5.53 28.27
CA GLU A 198 0.85 6.94 27.95
C GLU A 198 0.61 7.87 29.15
N GLU A 199 -0.42 7.61 29.96
CA GLU A 199 -0.74 8.36 31.18
C GLU A 199 0.20 8.03 32.36
N ALA A 200 1.18 7.14 32.18
CA ALA A 200 2.09 6.67 33.23
C ALA A 200 1.36 6.15 34.48
N ARG A 201 0.19 5.53 34.29
CA ARG A 201 -0.63 4.94 35.36
C ARG A 201 -0.25 3.50 35.71
N TRP A 202 0.82 3.00 35.09
CA TRP A 202 1.42 1.72 35.41
C TRP A 202 2.59 1.92 36.40
N GLY A 203 3.07 0.82 36.95
CA GLY A 203 4.21 0.73 37.84
C GLY A 203 5.54 1.09 37.19
N ARG A 204 6.59 1.01 38.02
CA ARG A 204 7.91 1.59 37.73
C ARG A 204 8.59 0.98 36.51
N GLN A 205 8.30 -0.28 36.17
CA GLN A 205 8.95 -0.95 35.04
C GLN A 205 8.44 -0.42 33.69
N LEU A 206 7.12 -0.34 33.50
CA LEU A 206 6.54 0.22 32.27
C LEU A 206 6.88 1.72 32.10
N ALA A 207 6.99 2.46 33.19
CA ALA A 207 7.44 3.86 33.15
C ALA A 207 8.87 4.00 32.58
N ARG A 208 9.79 3.07 32.90
CA ARG A 208 11.14 3.05 32.30
C ARG A 208 11.09 2.64 30.82
N LEU A 209 10.30 1.62 30.50
CA LEU A 209 10.14 1.12 29.12
C LEU A 209 9.56 2.16 28.15
N ARG A 210 8.80 3.16 28.64
CA ARG A 210 8.32 4.31 27.86
C ARG A 210 9.43 5.09 27.15
N HIS A 211 10.62 5.10 27.71
CA HIS A 211 11.77 5.78 27.14
C HIS A 211 12.73 4.82 26.42
N HIS A 212 12.46 3.52 26.48
CA HIS A 212 13.28 2.51 25.82
C HIS A 212 12.90 2.41 24.34
N ALA A 213 13.84 2.78 23.46
CA ALA A 213 13.59 2.88 22.02
C ALA A 213 13.02 1.57 21.47
N LEU A 214 13.73 0.45 21.65
CA LEU A 214 13.36 -0.88 21.12
C LEU A 214 11.96 -1.31 21.56
N PHE A 215 11.63 -1.14 22.84
CA PHE A 215 10.33 -1.53 23.38
C PHE A 215 9.19 -0.73 22.74
N VAL A 216 9.33 0.61 22.71
CA VAL A 216 8.29 1.47 22.14
C VAL A 216 8.11 1.21 20.64
N MET A 217 9.17 0.86 19.90
CA MET A 217 9.07 0.54 18.48
C MET A 217 8.31 -0.76 18.27
N THR A 218 8.67 -1.81 19.01
CA THR A 218 7.97 -3.09 18.97
C THR A 218 6.50 -2.91 19.37
N LEU A 219 6.23 -2.11 20.41
CA LEU A 219 4.88 -1.76 20.85
C LEU A 219 4.08 -1.04 19.75
N ASP A 220 4.64 0.02 19.15
CA ASP A 220 3.98 0.79 18.09
C ASP A 220 3.72 -0.05 16.84
N ARG A 221 4.63 -0.99 16.54
CA ARG A 221 4.47 -1.95 15.44
C ARG A 221 3.37 -2.95 15.73
N LEU A 222 3.29 -3.50 16.94
CA LEU A 222 2.35 -4.58 17.27
C LEU A 222 0.96 -4.10 17.72
N ARG A 223 0.79 -2.88 18.24
CA ARG A 223 -0.51 -2.46 18.83
C ARG A 223 -1.72 -2.55 17.88
N TYR A 224 -1.53 -2.33 16.58
CA TYR A 224 -2.59 -2.43 15.57
C TYR A 224 -2.34 -3.51 14.51
N ASN A 225 -1.23 -4.23 14.66
CA ASN A 225 -0.78 -5.21 13.70
C ASN A 225 -0.51 -6.55 14.40
N PHE A 226 -0.15 -7.55 13.63
CA PHE A 226 0.35 -8.85 14.05
C PHE A 226 1.37 -9.31 13.02
N THR A 227 2.27 -10.19 13.40
CA THR A 227 3.24 -10.75 12.46
C THR A 227 2.67 -12.01 11.82
N GLN A 228 2.68 -12.07 10.48
CA GLN A 228 2.37 -13.31 9.78
C GLN A 228 3.62 -14.17 9.76
N TYR A 229 3.57 -15.30 10.47
CA TYR A 229 4.64 -16.30 10.47
C TYR A 229 4.30 -17.49 9.58
N VAL A 230 5.33 -18.23 9.17
CA VAL A 230 5.23 -19.54 8.53
C VAL A 230 6.24 -20.51 9.08
N LEU A 231 5.92 -21.80 8.97
CA LEU A 231 6.84 -22.90 9.23
C LEU A 231 7.32 -23.46 7.90
N LEU A 232 8.64 -23.43 7.66
CA LEU A 232 9.26 -23.87 6.42
C LEU A 232 10.16 -25.09 6.70
N PRO A 233 9.94 -26.25 6.05
CA PRO A 233 10.78 -27.43 6.24
C PRO A 233 12.26 -27.17 5.95
N GLN A 234 13.13 -27.63 6.85
CA GLN A 234 14.58 -27.49 6.69
C GLN A 234 15.11 -28.24 5.46
N GLY A 235 14.49 -29.38 5.13
CA GLY A 235 14.86 -30.22 3.99
C GLY A 235 14.68 -29.58 2.62
N SER A 236 13.92 -28.47 2.53
CA SER A 236 13.67 -27.76 1.26
C SER A 236 14.76 -26.74 0.90
N GLY A 237 15.79 -26.58 1.73
CA GLY A 237 16.84 -25.57 1.53
C GLY A 237 16.44 -24.19 2.03
N ARG A 238 17.46 -23.33 2.23
CA ARG A 238 17.30 -22.01 2.87
C ARG A 238 16.74 -20.93 1.94
N HIS A 239 16.97 -21.05 0.63
CA HIS A 239 16.43 -20.12 -0.35
C HIS A 239 15.02 -20.56 -0.74
N ARG A 240 14.03 -19.70 -0.52
CA ARG A 240 12.61 -20.02 -0.65
C ARG A 240 11.88 -18.93 -1.42
N LEU A 241 10.90 -19.35 -2.20
CA LEU A 241 10.00 -18.48 -2.94
C LEU A 241 8.58 -18.73 -2.45
N LEU A 242 7.96 -17.72 -1.87
CA LEU A 242 6.60 -17.81 -1.33
C LEU A 242 5.69 -16.87 -2.10
N SER A 243 4.44 -17.28 -2.30
CA SER A 243 3.40 -16.42 -2.87
C SER A 243 2.29 -16.19 -1.86
N MET A 244 1.86 -14.95 -1.71
CA MET A 244 0.78 -14.52 -0.84
C MET A 244 -0.20 -13.69 -1.67
N SER A 245 -1.50 -13.85 -1.47
CA SER A 245 -2.49 -12.97 -2.07
C SER A 245 -3.69 -12.75 -1.16
N PHE A 246 -4.34 -11.60 -1.31
CA PHE A 246 -5.56 -11.25 -0.59
C PHE A 246 -6.28 -10.08 -1.26
N VAL A 247 -7.57 -9.96 -0.95
CA VAL A 247 -8.45 -8.91 -1.48
C VAL A 247 -8.63 -7.80 -0.44
N GLU A 248 -8.53 -6.56 -0.91
CA GLU A 248 -8.71 -5.36 -0.11
C GLU A 248 -9.90 -4.53 -0.56
N PRO A 249 -10.73 -4.03 0.37
CA PRO A 249 -11.78 -3.08 0.02
C PRO A 249 -11.18 -1.70 -0.29
N VAL A 250 -11.69 -1.06 -1.34
CA VAL A 250 -11.39 0.32 -1.73
C VAL A 250 -12.58 1.21 -1.46
N ALA A 251 -12.40 2.14 -0.52
CA ALA A 251 -13.28 3.28 -0.38
C ALA A 251 -12.94 4.28 -1.49
N TRP A 252 -13.70 4.26 -2.60
CA TRP A 252 -13.59 5.21 -3.72
C TRP A 252 -14.04 6.62 -3.31
N ARG A 253 -13.32 7.22 -2.38
CA ARG A 253 -13.53 8.54 -1.82
C ARG A 253 -12.18 9.22 -1.69
N TYR A 254 -12.12 10.49 -2.07
CA TYR A 254 -10.92 11.29 -1.87
C TYR A 254 -10.61 11.45 -0.38
N GLN A 255 -9.33 11.27 -0.06
CA GLN A 255 -8.81 11.27 1.30
C GLN A 255 -7.51 12.09 1.34
N HIS A 256 -7.34 12.86 2.41
CA HIS A 256 -6.09 13.53 2.72
C HIS A 256 -5.22 12.61 3.58
N PRO A 257 -3.96 12.40 3.20
CA PRO A 257 -2.97 11.86 4.11
C PRO A 257 -2.60 12.98 5.08
N ALA A 258 -2.58 12.67 6.37
CA ALA A 258 -1.98 13.57 7.34
C ALA A 258 -0.61 12.99 7.72
N LEU A 259 0.43 13.74 7.40
CA LEU A 259 1.76 13.53 7.94
C LEU A 259 2.09 14.77 8.76
N THR A 260 1.95 14.67 10.07
CA THR A 260 2.08 15.79 11.00
C THR A 260 3.31 15.60 11.86
N ARG A 261 4.10 16.67 12.00
CA ARG A 261 5.20 16.71 12.96
C ARG A 261 4.66 17.18 14.31
N GLU A 262 4.83 16.37 15.34
CA GLU A 262 4.48 16.72 16.72
C GLU A 262 5.56 17.62 17.35
N SER A 263 5.21 18.25 18.48
CA SER A 263 6.10 19.17 19.20
C SER A 263 7.37 18.50 19.74
N ASP A 264 7.34 17.18 19.95
CA ASP A 264 8.49 16.38 20.39
C ASP A 264 9.37 15.89 19.22
N GLY A 265 9.08 16.34 18.00
CA GLY A 265 9.82 15.99 16.79
C GLY A 265 9.37 14.68 16.12
N ARG A 266 8.45 13.91 16.72
CA ARG A 266 7.91 12.70 16.09
C ARG A 266 7.06 13.04 14.88
N TRP A 267 7.07 12.16 13.89
CA TRP A 267 6.17 12.27 12.74
C TRP A 267 5.05 11.25 12.88
N LEU A 268 3.82 11.75 12.93
CA LEU A 268 2.60 10.96 12.96
C LEU A 268 2.03 10.86 11.55
N TYR A 269 1.78 9.64 11.10
CA TYR A 269 1.10 9.38 9.84
C TYR A 269 -0.30 8.80 10.08
N GLU A 270 -1.30 9.52 9.56
CA GLU A 270 -2.67 9.07 9.49
C GLU A 270 -3.05 8.97 8.02
N PRO A 271 -3.20 7.75 7.49
CA PRO A 271 -3.14 7.57 6.05
C PRO A 271 -4.28 8.23 5.30
N MET A 272 -5.47 8.38 5.90
CA MET A 272 -6.70 8.56 5.14
C MET A 272 -7.85 9.21 5.92
N LYS A 273 -7.83 10.54 6.07
CA LYS A 273 -9.00 11.33 6.51
C LYS A 273 -9.86 11.70 5.30
N PRO A 274 -11.20 11.65 5.36
CA PRO A 274 -12.05 12.11 4.27
C PRO A 274 -11.68 13.53 3.83
N ALA A 275 -11.46 13.74 2.54
CA ALA A 275 -11.19 15.06 2.01
C ALA A 275 -12.49 15.85 1.84
N PRO A 276 -12.53 17.14 2.22
CA PRO A 276 -13.65 18.00 1.84
C PRO A 276 -13.73 18.09 0.31
N TRP A 277 -14.93 18.31 -0.20
CA TRP A 277 -15.12 18.49 -1.63
C TRP A 277 -14.38 19.74 -2.12
N ASN A 278 -13.69 19.63 -3.26
CA ASN A 278 -12.98 20.76 -3.88
C ASN A 278 -13.13 20.70 -5.42
N LEU A 279 -12.78 21.81 -6.08
CA LEU A 279 -12.87 21.92 -7.54
C LEU A 279 -11.95 20.92 -8.29
N GLY A 280 -10.86 20.48 -7.65
CA GLY A 280 -9.98 19.44 -8.21
C GLY A 280 -10.70 18.08 -8.31
N HIS A 281 -11.53 17.73 -7.33
CA HIS A 281 -12.35 16.52 -7.38
C HIS A 281 -13.33 16.60 -8.55
N LEU A 282 -14.04 17.73 -8.71
CA LEU A 282 -14.93 17.93 -9.84
C LEU A 282 -14.18 17.84 -11.18
N ALA A 283 -13.02 18.49 -11.29
CA ALA A 283 -12.19 18.42 -12.49
C ALA A 283 -11.78 16.98 -12.81
N SER A 284 -11.50 16.16 -11.80
CA SER A 284 -11.18 14.74 -11.99
C SER A 284 -12.38 13.90 -12.45
N GLU A 285 -13.57 14.15 -11.87
CA GLU A 285 -14.83 13.47 -12.24
C GLU A 285 -15.32 13.88 -13.64
N LEU A 286 -14.96 15.08 -14.08
CA LEU A 286 -15.15 15.58 -15.44
C LEU A 286 -14.04 15.12 -16.41
N GLY A 287 -13.08 14.32 -15.95
CA GLY A 287 -11.95 13.84 -16.76
C GLY A 287 -10.99 14.92 -17.25
N LEU A 288 -11.10 16.16 -16.72
CA LEU A 288 -10.21 17.28 -17.07
C LEU A 288 -8.80 17.10 -16.51
N VAL A 289 -8.70 16.41 -15.37
CA VAL A 289 -7.45 15.98 -14.73
C VAL A 289 -7.54 14.48 -14.41
N PRO A 290 -6.41 13.75 -14.33
CA PRO A 290 -6.42 12.36 -13.89
C PRO A 290 -7.00 12.21 -12.48
N THR A 291 -7.62 11.06 -12.21
CA THR A 291 -8.03 10.67 -10.86
C THR A 291 -6.82 10.09 -10.13
N ARG A 292 -6.49 10.66 -8.97
CA ARG A 292 -5.37 10.21 -8.16
C ARG A 292 -5.77 9.04 -7.26
N VAL A 293 -5.00 7.97 -7.31
CA VAL A 293 -5.11 6.81 -6.44
C VAL A 293 -3.81 6.61 -5.68
N ARG A 294 -3.90 6.52 -4.35
CA ARG A 294 -2.75 6.27 -3.47
C ARG A 294 -2.81 4.86 -2.91
N LEU A 295 -1.76 4.09 -3.15
CA LEU A 295 -1.55 2.78 -2.58
C LEU A 295 -0.60 2.89 -1.38
N GLN A 296 -0.97 2.26 -0.26
CA GLN A 296 0.00 1.98 0.79
C GLN A 296 0.76 0.71 0.42
N ILE A 297 2.08 0.75 0.58
CA ILE A 297 3.02 -0.36 0.24
C ILE A 297 4.06 -0.52 1.35
N PRO A 298 3.63 -0.75 2.61
CA PRO A 298 4.56 -0.80 3.74
C PRO A 298 5.62 -1.90 3.57
N ALA A 299 5.29 -2.99 2.87
CA ALA A 299 6.21 -4.05 2.52
C ALA A 299 7.49 -3.62 1.78
N ALA A 300 7.55 -2.43 1.19
CA ALA A 300 8.75 -1.96 0.52
C ALA A 300 9.96 -1.87 1.47
N GLU A 301 9.75 -1.55 2.75
CA GLU A 301 10.85 -1.53 3.75
C GLU A 301 11.29 -2.94 4.21
N HIS A 302 10.52 -3.97 3.84
CA HIS A 302 10.72 -5.36 4.24
C HIS A 302 11.43 -6.17 3.14
N ALA A 303 12.22 -5.54 2.27
CA ALA A 303 12.96 -6.23 1.22
C ALA A 303 14.23 -5.47 0.85
N ALA A 304 15.29 -6.19 0.44
CA ALA A 304 16.46 -5.56 -0.18
C ALA A 304 16.09 -4.95 -1.56
N SER A 305 15.26 -5.65 -2.32
CA SER A 305 14.69 -5.17 -3.59
C SER A 305 13.17 -5.36 -3.61
N TYR A 306 12.45 -4.28 -3.79
CA TYR A 306 10.99 -4.24 -3.89
C TYR A 306 10.57 -3.83 -5.30
N HIS A 307 9.62 -4.54 -5.88
CA HIS A 307 9.03 -4.24 -7.18
C HIS A 307 7.50 -4.22 -7.03
N LEU A 308 6.89 -3.10 -7.36
CA LEU A 308 5.44 -2.90 -7.38
C LEU A 308 4.96 -2.89 -8.82
N GLU A 309 4.22 -3.91 -9.21
CA GLU A 309 3.47 -3.95 -10.45
C GLU A 309 2.03 -3.49 -10.20
N VAL A 310 1.53 -2.56 -10.99
CA VAL A 310 0.13 -2.14 -10.89
C VAL A 310 -0.53 -2.30 -12.25
N GLU A 311 -1.63 -3.05 -12.27
CA GLU A 311 -2.49 -3.23 -13.43
C GLU A 311 -3.64 -2.22 -13.37
N ALA A 312 -3.87 -1.48 -14.44
CA ALA A 312 -4.97 -0.54 -14.57
C ALA A 312 -6.31 -1.29 -14.58
N PRO A 313 -7.39 -0.73 -14.00
CA PRO A 313 -8.72 -1.29 -14.15
C PRO A 313 -9.14 -1.35 -15.64
N PRO A 314 -10.02 -2.29 -16.03
CA PRO A 314 -10.57 -2.33 -17.39
C PRO A 314 -11.16 -0.98 -17.83
N GLY A 315 -10.79 -0.52 -19.03
CA GLY A 315 -11.23 0.77 -19.58
C GLY A 315 -10.54 2.00 -18.99
N VAL A 316 -9.58 1.81 -18.09
CA VAL A 316 -8.74 2.85 -17.48
C VAL A 316 -7.30 2.63 -17.91
N ARG A 317 -6.50 3.70 -17.90
CA ARG A 317 -5.04 3.66 -18.07
C ARG A 317 -4.37 4.39 -16.93
N ILE A 318 -3.14 4.00 -16.65
CA ILE A 318 -2.23 4.68 -15.73
C ILE A 318 -1.44 5.67 -16.58
N VAL A 319 -1.56 6.95 -16.31
CA VAL A 319 -0.89 8.05 -17.04
C VAL A 319 0.44 8.43 -16.36
N ALA A 320 0.46 8.31 -15.04
CA ALA A 320 1.65 8.49 -14.23
C ALA A 320 1.58 7.58 -13.01
N ALA A 321 2.74 7.14 -12.55
CA ALA A 321 2.89 6.38 -11.33
C ALA A 321 4.17 6.81 -10.63
N THR A 322 4.14 6.86 -9.30
CA THR A 322 5.30 7.27 -8.50
C THR A 322 5.33 6.47 -7.21
N LEU A 323 6.46 5.85 -6.91
CA LEU A 323 6.77 5.21 -5.64
C LEU A 323 7.69 6.15 -4.87
N LEU A 324 7.35 6.41 -3.61
CA LEU A 324 8.16 7.19 -2.69
C LEU A 324 8.25 6.43 -1.36
N ALA A 325 9.48 6.10 -0.97
CA ALA A 325 9.78 5.39 0.25
C ALA A 325 10.97 6.05 0.96
N GLY A 326 10.84 6.34 2.25
CA GLY A 326 11.90 6.96 3.02
C GLY A 326 11.40 7.40 4.39
N ARG A 327 12.33 7.81 5.25
CA ARG A 327 12.05 8.21 6.63
C ARG A 327 11.70 9.71 6.69
N PRO A 328 10.50 10.09 7.15
CA PRO A 328 10.09 11.50 7.21
C PRO A 328 10.95 12.39 8.13
N HIS A 329 11.61 11.78 9.11
CA HIS A 329 12.35 12.45 10.18
C HIS A 329 13.87 12.45 9.97
N GLU A 330 14.37 11.78 8.93
CA GLU A 330 15.80 11.73 8.66
C GLU A 330 16.29 13.13 8.27
N PRO A 331 17.26 13.69 8.99
CA PRO A 331 17.81 15.00 8.64
C PRO A 331 18.46 14.92 7.26
N GLU A 332 18.55 16.06 6.58
CA GLU A 332 19.42 16.17 5.41
C GLU A 332 20.83 15.77 5.84
N HIS A 333 21.36 14.72 5.20
CA HIS A 333 22.73 14.25 5.45
C HIS A 333 23.72 15.40 5.15
N GLU A 334 24.89 15.40 5.79
CA GLU A 334 25.94 16.42 5.53
C GLU A 334 26.34 16.50 4.05
N ASP A 335 26.20 15.39 3.31
CA ASP A 335 26.42 15.30 1.86
C ASP A 335 25.24 15.85 1.02
N GLY A 336 24.21 16.41 1.66
CA GLY A 336 23.00 16.96 1.03
C GLY A 336 22.02 15.93 0.48
N ARG A 337 22.30 14.62 0.63
CA ARG A 337 21.46 13.54 0.06
C ARG A 337 20.59 12.90 1.11
N GLN A 338 19.27 13.12 1.08
CA GLN A 338 18.36 12.32 1.89
C GLN A 338 18.20 10.90 1.31
N ARG A 339 18.21 9.90 2.20
CA ARG A 339 17.97 8.48 1.86
C ARG A 339 16.47 8.23 1.68
N PHE A 340 15.91 8.73 0.59
CA PHE A 340 14.63 8.24 0.10
C PHE A 340 14.80 7.61 -1.26
N THR A 341 14.00 6.58 -1.50
CA THR A 341 13.89 5.90 -2.78
C THR A 341 12.68 6.46 -3.51
N LEU A 342 12.93 6.94 -4.72
CA LEU A 342 11.91 7.45 -5.63
C LEU A 342 12.02 6.70 -6.96
N ASP A 343 10.91 6.17 -7.43
CA ASP A 343 10.78 5.70 -8.81
C ASP A 343 9.51 6.32 -9.40
N SER A 344 9.59 6.79 -10.62
CA SER A 344 8.44 7.38 -11.30
C SER A 344 8.40 6.95 -12.76
N GLN A 345 7.18 6.69 -13.23
CA GLN A 345 6.91 6.32 -14.60
C GLN A 345 5.78 7.18 -15.13
N ARG A 346 5.96 7.66 -16.36
CA ARG A 346 4.96 8.43 -17.09
C ARG A 346 4.68 7.79 -18.42
N GLY A 347 3.46 7.98 -18.88
CA GLY A 347 2.96 7.48 -20.15
C GLY A 347 1.72 6.64 -19.97
N ASP A 348 1.04 6.39 -21.07
CA ASP A 348 -0.29 5.82 -21.09
C ASP A 348 -0.26 4.28 -21.15
N SER A 349 -0.09 3.63 -19.99
CA SER A 349 0.06 2.17 -19.88
C SER A 349 -1.11 1.47 -19.20
N LEU A 350 -1.29 0.19 -19.53
CA LEU A 350 -2.17 -0.73 -18.79
C LEU A 350 -1.48 -1.30 -17.55
N THR A 351 -0.15 -1.39 -17.55
CA THR A 351 0.62 -1.92 -16.43
C THR A 351 1.85 -1.05 -16.20
N VAL A 352 2.17 -0.78 -14.94
CA VAL A 352 3.36 -0.01 -14.54
C VAL A 352 4.14 -0.78 -13.50
N GLY A 353 5.47 -0.73 -13.54
CA GLY A 353 6.35 -1.44 -12.60
C GLY A 353 7.26 -0.47 -11.88
N LEU A 354 7.08 -0.23 -10.59
CA LEU A 354 7.86 0.72 -9.78
C LEU A 354 8.81 -0.01 -8.84
N HIS A 355 10.02 0.51 -8.64
CA HIS A 355 11.07 -0.17 -7.90
C HIS A 355 11.46 0.61 -6.65
N GLY A 356 11.66 -0.12 -5.55
CA GLY A 356 12.28 0.37 -4.33
C GLY A 356 13.48 -0.49 -3.99
N VAL A 357 14.69 0.07 -3.96
CA VAL A 357 15.92 -0.63 -3.58
C VAL A 357 16.41 -0.09 -2.25
N GLU A 358 16.82 -0.99 -1.36
CA GLU A 358 17.44 -0.67 -0.06
C GLU A 358 16.62 0.33 0.78
N VAL A 359 15.29 0.18 0.76
CA VAL A 359 14.40 1.04 1.52
C VAL A 359 14.68 0.85 3.02
N PRO A 360 15.08 1.91 3.75
CA PRO A 360 15.41 1.77 5.17
C PRO A 360 14.22 1.29 5.99
N GLN A 361 14.47 0.51 7.05
CA GLN A 361 13.42 0.11 8.00
C GLN A 361 12.78 1.34 8.65
N ASN A 362 11.49 1.25 9.00
CA ASN A 362 10.68 2.35 9.52
C ASN A 362 10.59 3.52 8.51
N SER A 363 10.42 3.19 7.23
CA SER A 363 10.15 4.14 6.14
C SER A 363 8.66 4.30 5.89
N LEU A 364 8.24 5.48 5.47
CA LEU A 364 6.90 5.72 4.98
C LEU A 364 6.85 5.45 3.47
N CYS A 365 6.38 4.25 3.13
CA CYS A 365 6.34 3.73 1.76
C CYS A 365 4.95 3.89 1.13
N ARG A 366 4.88 4.61 0.01
CA ARG A 366 3.63 4.87 -0.72
C ARG A 366 3.84 4.83 -2.22
N ALA A 367 2.83 4.40 -2.93
CA ALA A 367 2.73 4.62 -4.37
C ALA A 367 1.53 5.51 -4.70
N HIS A 368 1.70 6.32 -5.73
CA HIS A 368 0.71 7.25 -6.26
C HIS A 368 0.51 6.94 -7.73
N LEU A 369 -0.74 6.82 -8.15
CA LEU A 369 -1.16 6.52 -9.50
C LEU A 369 -2.07 7.63 -9.99
N GLU A 370 -1.90 8.03 -11.23
CA GLU A 370 -2.80 8.92 -11.93
C GLU A 370 -3.57 8.12 -12.98
N LEU A 371 -4.84 7.87 -12.69
CA LEU A 371 -5.72 7.06 -13.51
C LEU A 371 -6.56 7.95 -14.44
N ARG A 372 -6.70 7.52 -15.69
CA ARG A 372 -7.57 8.18 -16.67
C ARG A 372 -8.40 7.16 -17.44
N VAL A 373 -9.67 7.45 -17.67
CA VAL A 373 -10.53 6.59 -18.49
C VAL A 373 -10.15 6.74 -19.96
N GLN A 374 -9.98 5.61 -20.65
CA GLN A 374 -9.61 5.59 -22.06
C GLN A 374 -10.65 6.34 -22.89
N ARG A 375 -10.22 7.17 -23.84
CA ARG A 375 -11.15 7.94 -24.71
C ARG A 375 -12.02 7.04 -25.58
N MET A 376 -11.48 5.88 -25.97
CA MET A 376 -11.92 5.08 -27.12
C MET A 376 -13.43 4.85 -27.13
N GLY A 377 -14.07 5.63 -28.00
CA GLY A 377 -15.46 5.50 -28.41
C GLY A 377 -16.48 6.21 -27.53
N TRP A 378 -16.46 6.09 -26.20
CA TRP A 378 -17.53 6.70 -25.38
C TRP A 378 -17.44 8.22 -25.32
N LEU A 379 -16.25 8.80 -25.17
CA LEU A 379 -16.10 10.25 -25.07
C LEU A 379 -16.31 10.90 -26.44
N THR A 380 -15.93 10.19 -27.51
CA THR A 380 -16.25 10.58 -28.88
C THR A 380 -17.75 10.54 -29.14
N THR A 381 -18.43 9.48 -28.68
CA THR A 381 -19.89 9.35 -28.73
C THR A 381 -20.57 10.49 -27.97
N LEU A 382 -20.13 10.76 -26.74
CA LEU A 382 -20.65 11.85 -25.93
C LEU A 382 -20.44 13.20 -26.63
N LEU A 383 -19.25 13.45 -27.17
CA LEU A 383 -18.96 14.65 -27.94
C LEU A 383 -19.91 14.79 -29.12
N SER A 384 -20.06 13.76 -29.96
CA SER A 384 -20.97 13.78 -31.11
C SER A 384 -22.41 14.06 -30.71
N VAL A 385 -22.88 13.45 -29.62
CA VAL A 385 -24.22 13.68 -29.07
C VAL A 385 -24.39 15.11 -28.59
N THR A 386 -23.44 15.64 -27.83
CA THR A 386 -23.51 17.03 -27.34
C THR A 386 -23.44 18.05 -28.50
N VAL A 387 -22.66 17.77 -29.54
CA VAL A 387 -22.62 18.59 -30.77
C VAL A 387 -23.97 18.55 -31.47
N ALA A 388 -24.59 17.37 -31.64
CA ALA A 388 -25.90 17.24 -32.27
C ALA A 388 -26.99 18.00 -31.49
N VAL A 389 -27.03 17.86 -30.16
CA VAL A 389 -27.95 18.59 -29.30
C VAL A 389 -27.73 20.10 -29.36
N MET A 390 -26.48 20.54 -29.33
CA MET A 390 -26.12 21.97 -29.50
C MET A 390 -26.59 22.51 -30.84
N LEU A 391 -26.40 21.77 -31.94
CA LEU A 391 -26.85 22.20 -33.26
C LEU A 391 -28.38 22.31 -33.33
N VAL A 392 -29.12 21.31 -32.83
CA VAL A 392 -30.59 21.34 -32.83
C VAL A 392 -31.12 22.53 -32.01
N LEU A 393 -30.62 22.71 -30.78
CA LEU A 393 -31.04 23.85 -29.94
C LEU A 393 -30.59 25.20 -30.50
N GLY A 394 -29.41 25.27 -31.12
CA GLY A 394 -28.92 26.47 -31.79
C GLY A 394 -29.78 26.85 -33.01
N THR A 395 -30.17 25.87 -33.83
CA THR A 395 -31.08 26.10 -34.95
C THR A 395 -32.46 26.56 -34.49
N LEU A 396 -32.99 25.97 -33.41
CA LEU A 396 -34.26 26.37 -32.83
C LEU A 396 -34.20 27.79 -32.24
N ALA A 397 -33.14 28.11 -31.48
CA ALA A 397 -32.96 29.46 -30.93
C ALA A 397 -32.84 30.51 -32.04
N GLY A 398 -32.10 30.21 -33.12
CA GLY A 398 -32.05 31.06 -34.30
C GLY A 398 -33.44 31.25 -34.89
N HIS A 399 -34.15 30.17 -35.19
CA HIS A 399 -35.50 30.21 -35.74
C HIS A 399 -36.45 31.11 -34.93
N VAL A 400 -36.49 30.91 -33.61
CA VAL A 400 -37.33 31.65 -32.66
C VAL A 400 -36.91 33.13 -32.54
N LEU A 401 -35.64 33.46 -32.70
CA LEU A 401 -35.15 34.85 -32.66
C LEU A 401 -35.45 35.61 -33.97
N TRP A 402 -35.38 34.94 -35.12
CA TRP A 402 -35.55 35.56 -36.44
C TRP A 402 -36.99 35.57 -36.96
N GLN A 403 -37.90 34.77 -36.40
CA GLN A 403 -39.31 34.81 -36.79
C GLN A 403 -40.10 35.91 -36.09
N GLU A 404 -40.81 36.70 -36.91
CA GLU A 404 -41.79 37.71 -36.46
C GLU A 404 -43.14 37.08 -36.09
N ALA A 405 -43.53 35.96 -36.72
CA ALA A 405 -44.75 35.20 -36.39
C ALA A 405 -44.50 33.68 -36.56
N PRO A 406 -44.60 32.87 -35.48
CA PRO A 406 -44.43 31.42 -35.58
C PRO A 406 -45.65 30.76 -36.25
N ASP A 407 -45.39 29.82 -37.16
CA ASP A 407 -46.40 28.96 -37.78
C ASP A 407 -46.66 27.75 -36.86
N PRO A 408 -47.90 27.46 -36.43
CA PRO A 408 -48.21 26.39 -35.48
C PRO A 408 -47.73 24.99 -35.92
N ASP A 409 -47.65 24.72 -37.22
CA ASP A 409 -47.12 23.45 -37.73
C ASP A 409 -45.59 23.32 -37.47
N GLN A 410 -44.87 24.43 -37.36
CA GLN A 410 -43.44 24.45 -37.09
C GLN A 410 -43.13 24.13 -35.62
N ASP A 411 -43.97 24.58 -34.69
CA ASP A 411 -43.82 24.29 -33.26
C ASP A 411 -43.94 22.79 -32.98
N THR A 412 -44.92 22.13 -33.62
CA THR A 412 -45.09 20.67 -33.53
C THR A 412 -43.87 19.92 -34.06
N ASN A 413 -43.34 20.32 -35.23
CA ASN A 413 -42.15 19.71 -35.81
C ASN A 413 -40.90 19.91 -34.94
N ALA A 414 -40.74 21.10 -34.33
CA ALA A 414 -39.66 21.38 -33.40
C ALA A 414 -39.74 20.49 -32.15
N VAL A 415 -40.92 20.33 -31.56
CA VAL A 415 -41.15 19.44 -30.41
C VAL A 415 -40.76 17.99 -30.75
N VAL A 416 -41.21 17.46 -31.89
CA VAL A 416 -40.87 16.10 -32.33
C VAL A 416 -39.35 15.94 -32.52
N LEU A 417 -38.70 16.92 -33.16
CA LEU A 417 -37.25 16.89 -33.38
C LEU A 417 -36.46 16.87 -32.07
N LEU A 418 -36.85 17.69 -31.08
CA LEU A 418 -36.19 17.77 -29.77
C LEU A 418 -36.32 16.46 -28.99
N ILE A 419 -37.51 15.86 -28.98
CA ILE A 419 -37.77 14.57 -28.31
C ILE A 419 -37.00 13.45 -29.01
N ALA A 420 -37.06 13.39 -30.34
CA ALA A 420 -36.34 12.38 -31.12
C ALA A 420 -34.82 12.48 -30.93
N THR A 421 -34.28 13.70 -30.90
CA THR A 421 -32.85 13.94 -30.64
C THR A 421 -32.44 13.44 -29.26
N SER A 422 -33.25 13.72 -28.23
CA SER A 422 -32.98 13.28 -26.86
C SER A 422 -33.05 11.76 -26.73
N ALA A 423 -34.05 11.13 -27.34
CA ALA A 423 -34.21 9.67 -27.35
C ALA A 423 -33.05 8.98 -28.09
N ALA A 424 -32.65 9.50 -29.25
CA ALA A 424 -31.50 8.98 -30.01
C ALA A 424 -30.19 9.14 -29.24
N ALA A 425 -29.98 10.29 -28.60
CA ALA A 425 -28.83 10.55 -27.74
C ALA A 425 -28.75 9.58 -26.56
N ALA A 426 -29.88 9.36 -25.87
CA ALA A 426 -29.98 8.44 -24.75
C ALA A 426 -29.69 7.00 -25.17
N ALA A 427 -30.29 6.54 -26.26
CA ALA A 427 -30.05 5.22 -26.82
C ALA A 427 -28.58 5.02 -27.23
N PHE A 428 -27.95 6.03 -27.81
CA PHE A 428 -26.55 5.95 -28.24
C PHE A 428 -25.57 5.95 -27.06
N LEU A 429 -25.88 6.67 -25.97
CA LEU A 429 -25.07 6.68 -24.75
C LEU A 429 -25.28 5.43 -23.88
N SER A 430 -26.45 4.80 -23.91
CA SER A 430 -26.74 3.60 -23.12
C SER A 430 -26.04 2.34 -23.62
N GLN A 431 -25.56 2.31 -24.88
CA GLN A 431 -24.88 1.15 -25.46
C GLN A 431 -23.45 0.92 -24.92
N ARG A 432 -22.95 1.80 -24.05
CA ARG A 432 -21.57 1.74 -23.53
C ARG A 432 -21.56 1.30 -22.06
N ASP A 433 -21.39 0.00 -21.86
CA ASP A 433 -21.22 -0.56 -20.52
C ASP A 433 -19.82 -0.27 -19.99
N PHE A 434 -19.74 0.73 -19.11
CA PHE A 434 -18.63 0.81 -18.15
C PHE A 434 -19.03 0.06 -16.90
N THR A 435 -18.23 -0.93 -16.54
CA THR A 435 -18.34 -1.65 -15.27
C THR A 435 -17.24 -1.20 -14.31
N GLY A 436 -17.42 -1.54 -13.03
CA GLY A 436 -16.38 -1.38 -12.01
C GLY A 436 -15.87 0.05 -11.79
N VAL A 437 -14.56 0.22 -11.93
CA VAL A 437 -13.85 1.45 -11.60
C VAL A 437 -14.08 2.56 -12.62
N ALA A 438 -13.99 2.24 -13.91
CA ALA A 438 -14.14 3.22 -15.00
C ALA A 438 -15.47 3.98 -14.88
N ALA A 439 -16.56 3.26 -14.57
CA ALA A 439 -17.88 3.82 -14.37
C ALA A 439 -17.95 4.90 -13.28
N ARG A 440 -17.12 4.78 -12.23
CA ARG A 440 -17.04 5.75 -11.13
C ARG A 440 -16.22 6.97 -11.49
N LEU A 441 -15.13 6.76 -12.22
CA LEU A 441 -14.24 7.85 -12.64
C LEU A 441 -14.94 8.82 -13.61
N ILE A 442 -15.98 8.37 -14.33
CA ILE A 442 -16.74 9.18 -15.29
C ILE A 442 -18.11 9.64 -14.78
N VAL A 443 -18.41 9.54 -13.48
CA VAL A 443 -19.74 9.93 -12.95
C VAL A 443 -20.07 11.38 -13.29
N GLY A 444 -19.10 12.30 -13.17
CA GLY A 444 -19.28 13.70 -13.54
C GLY A 444 -19.57 13.86 -15.03
N MET A 445 -18.79 13.22 -15.90
CA MET A 445 -19.04 13.26 -17.35
C MET A 445 -20.38 12.63 -17.77
N ARG A 446 -20.83 11.58 -17.07
CA ARG A 446 -22.17 11.02 -17.27
C ARG A 446 -23.27 11.98 -16.87
N ALA A 447 -23.09 12.72 -15.77
CA ALA A 447 -24.02 13.78 -15.37
C ALA A 447 -24.08 14.91 -16.41
N VAL A 448 -22.93 15.30 -16.99
CA VAL A 448 -22.88 16.27 -18.10
C VAL A 448 -23.63 15.76 -19.33
N GLY A 449 -23.43 14.48 -19.70
CA GLY A 449 -24.18 13.86 -20.79
C GLY A 449 -25.68 13.82 -20.53
N ALA A 450 -26.08 13.42 -19.32
CA ALA A 450 -27.48 13.41 -18.90
C ALA A 450 -28.11 14.81 -18.94
N ALA A 451 -27.41 15.82 -18.44
CA ALA A 451 -27.85 17.21 -18.52
C ALA A 451 -28.02 17.65 -19.98
N SER A 452 -27.04 17.36 -20.85
CA SER A 452 -27.13 17.68 -22.27
C SER A 452 -28.34 17.03 -22.94
N MET A 453 -28.68 15.79 -22.59
CA MET A 453 -29.86 15.09 -23.13
C MET A 453 -31.19 15.61 -22.58
N ALA A 454 -31.20 16.21 -21.39
CA ALA A 454 -32.40 16.77 -20.80
C ALA A 454 -32.78 18.14 -21.41
N LEU A 455 -31.80 18.92 -21.89
CA LEU A 455 -32.06 20.27 -22.42
C LEU A 455 -33.10 20.30 -23.56
N PRO A 456 -33.07 19.43 -24.59
CA PRO A 456 -34.09 19.45 -25.63
C PRO A 456 -35.47 19.05 -25.12
N VAL A 457 -35.56 18.12 -24.16
CA VAL A 457 -36.84 17.74 -23.53
C VAL A 457 -37.44 18.93 -22.76
N VAL A 458 -36.62 19.67 -22.04
CA VAL A 458 -37.05 20.90 -21.34
C VAL A 458 -37.51 21.96 -22.35
N ALA A 459 -36.78 22.16 -23.44
CA ALA A 459 -37.19 23.07 -24.51
C ALA A 459 -38.55 22.66 -25.14
N ALA A 460 -38.74 21.36 -25.41
CA ALA A 460 -39.98 20.82 -25.94
C ALA A 460 -41.16 21.01 -24.96
N GLY A 461 -40.91 20.86 -23.66
CA GLY A 461 -41.91 21.14 -22.63
C GLY A 461 -42.33 22.61 -22.61
N VAL A 462 -41.38 23.55 -22.72
CA VAL A 462 -41.71 24.98 -22.75
C VAL A 462 -42.53 25.33 -23.99
N LEU A 463 -42.16 24.80 -25.17
CA LEU A 463 -42.91 25.02 -26.40
C LEU A 463 -44.35 24.47 -26.30
N THR A 464 -44.54 23.27 -25.75
CA THR A 464 -45.88 22.67 -25.62
C THR A 464 -46.74 23.38 -24.57
N TYR A 465 -46.18 23.81 -23.44
CA TYR A 465 -46.93 24.56 -22.42
C TYR A 465 -47.32 25.95 -22.90
N GLU A 466 -46.47 26.63 -23.68
CA GLU A 466 -46.83 27.92 -24.27
C GLU A 466 -48.02 27.78 -25.23
N ASP A 467 -48.02 26.73 -26.06
CA ASP A 467 -49.11 26.46 -27.01
C ASP A 467 -50.45 26.20 -26.28
N VAL A 468 -50.43 25.38 -25.22
CA VAL A 468 -51.63 25.09 -24.40
C VAL A 468 -52.12 26.33 -23.63
N THR A 469 -51.23 27.25 -23.28
CA THR A 469 -51.56 28.48 -22.55
C THR A 469 -51.87 29.68 -23.45
N ARG A 470 -52.07 29.46 -24.75
CA ARG A 470 -52.75 30.38 -25.67
C ARG A 470 -54.25 30.05 -25.77
N PRO A 471 -55.09 30.25 -24.73
CA PRO A 471 -56.51 30.17 -24.93
C PRO A 471 -56.94 31.34 -25.81
N GLU A 472 -57.83 31.07 -26.77
CA GLU A 472 -58.62 32.09 -27.48
C GLU A 472 -59.28 33.10 -26.51
N ALA A 473 -59.44 32.74 -25.23
CA ALA A 473 -59.92 33.61 -24.15
C ALA A 473 -58.95 34.74 -23.72
N LEU A 474 -57.64 34.62 -23.92
CA LEU A 474 -56.69 35.72 -23.63
C LEU A 474 -56.69 36.79 -24.74
N GLN A 475 -57.05 36.42 -25.99
CA GLN A 475 -57.31 37.39 -27.07
C GLN A 475 -58.51 38.30 -26.75
N LEU A 476 -59.49 37.82 -25.97
CA LEU A 476 -60.62 38.64 -25.50
C LEU A 476 -60.24 39.68 -24.45
N LEU A 477 -59.10 39.53 -23.77
CA LEU A 477 -58.68 40.40 -22.67
C LEU A 477 -57.72 41.53 -23.07
N GLN A 478 -57.27 41.60 -24.33
CA GLN A 478 -56.36 42.65 -24.86
C GLN A 478 -55.17 42.99 -23.94
N LEU A 479 -54.67 42.03 -23.17
CA LEU A 479 -53.49 42.27 -22.34
C LEU A 479 -52.25 42.32 -23.24
N PRO A 480 -51.37 43.33 -23.09
CA PRO A 480 -50.18 43.47 -23.92
C PRO A 480 -49.27 42.25 -23.72
N GLU A 481 -49.04 41.50 -24.81
CA GLU A 481 -48.35 40.20 -24.80
C GLU A 481 -46.93 40.26 -24.23
N PRO A 482 -46.65 39.70 -23.04
CA PRO A 482 -45.31 39.59 -22.50
C PRO A 482 -44.68 38.21 -22.77
N ALA A 483 -45.46 37.24 -23.26
CA ALA A 483 -45.08 35.82 -23.28
C ALA A 483 -43.94 35.51 -24.27
N SER A 484 -43.92 36.15 -25.45
CA SER A 484 -42.95 35.83 -26.50
C SER A 484 -41.50 36.17 -26.14
N THR A 485 -41.27 37.20 -25.31
CA THR A 485 -39.90 37.61 -24.93
C THR A 485 -39.29 36.62 -23.93
N SER A 486 -40.11 36.05 -23.04
CA SER A 486 -39.67 35.07 -22.04
C SER A 486 -39.23 33.76 -22.69
N THR A 487 -40.01 33.23 -23.64
CA THR A 487 -39.67 31.98 -24.34
C THR A 487 -38.44 32.14 -25.22
N LYS A 488 -38.32 33.25 -25.96
CA LYS A 488 -37.12 33.60 -26.74
C LYS A 488 -35.86 33.60 -25.86
N ALA A 489 -35.93 34.27 -24.70
CA ALA A 489 -34.82 34.31 -23.75
C ALA A 489 -34.49 32.93 -23.17
N PHE A 490 -35.52 32.13 -22.82
CA PHE A 490 -35.32 30.80 -22.24
C PHE A 490 -34.72 29.80 -23.23
N ILE A 491 -35.21 29.73 -24.47
CA ILE A 491 -34.64 28.86 -25.51
C ILE A 491 -33.20 29.28 -25.83
N SER A 492 -32.92 30.59 -25.89
CA SER A 492 -31.56 31.10 -26.07
C SER A 492 -30.64 30.70 -24.91
N PHE A 493 -31.12 30.75 -23.68
CA PHE A 493 -30.40 30.27 -22.50
C PHE A 493 -30.09 28.77 -22.58
N LEU A 494 -31.05 27.93 -22.98
CA LEU A 494 -30.83 26.48 -23.16
C LEU A 494 -29.80 26.20 -24.27
N ALA A 495 -29.83 26.95 -25.38
CA ALA A 495 -28.85 26.83 -26.45
C ALA A 495 -27.43 27.22 -25.98
N LEU A 496 -27.30 28.30 -25.21
CA LEU A 496 -26.03 28.71 -24.58
C LEU A 496 -25.52 27.67 -23.58
N ALA A 497 -26.41 27.12 -22.74
CA ALA A 497 -26.07 26.05 -21.81
C ALA A 497 -25.58 24.80 -22.55
N SER A 498 -26.25 24.41 -23.63
CA SER A 498 -25.85 23.29 -24.49
C SER A 498 -24.47 23.53 -25.12
N ALA A 499 -24.21 24.73 -25.64
CA ALA A 499 -22.90 25.11 -26.18
C ALA A 499 -21.80 25.04 -25.11
N ALA A 500 -22.08 25.47 -23.87
CA ALA A 500 -21.12 25.38 -22.76
C ALA A 500 -20.80 23.91 -22.38
N LEU A 501 -21.82 23.04 -22.33
CA LEU A 501 -21.62 21.60 -22.07
C LEU A 501 -20.83 20.94 -23.22
N CYS A 502 -21.16 21.26 -24.48
CA CYS A 502 -20.42 20.78 -25.65
C CYS A 502 -18.95 21.22 -25.61
N ALA A 503 -18.68 22.49 -25.27
CA ALA A 503 -17.33 23.01 -25.12
C ALA A 503 -16.56 22.29 -24.01
N LEU A 504 -17.20 22.02 -22.87
CA LEU A 504 -16.61 21.24 -21.77
C LEU A 504 -16.21 19.83 -22.24
N VAL A 505 -17.12 19.11 -22.90
CA VAL A 505 -16.85 17.76 -23.43
C VAL A 505 -15.73 17.79 -24.47
N ALA A 506 -15.72 18.79 -25.36
CA ALA A 506 -14.67 18.97 -26.36
C ALA A 506 -13.30 19.21 -25.71
N VAL A 507 -13.22 20.08 -24.70
CA VAL A 507 -11.98 20.33 -23.94
C VAL A 507 -11.48 19.06 -23.27
N THR A 508 -12.36 18.29 -22.61
CA THR A 508 -12.00 17.00 -22.01
C THR A 508 -11.48 16.03 -23.08
N TRP A 509 -12.13 15.97 -24.24
CA TRP A 509 -11.71 15.11 -25.36
C TRP A 509 -10.34 15.50 -25.92
N PHE A 510 -10.09 16.79 -26.15
CA PHE A 510 -8.80 17.28 -26.66
C PHE A 510 -7.67 17.04 -25.67
N ARG A 511 -7.90 17.31 -24.36
CA ARG A 511 -6.90 17.04 -23.31
C ARG A 511 -6.57 15.56 -23.19
N THR A 512 -7.58 14.71 -23.21
CA THR A 512 -7.40 13.26 -23.17
C THR A 512 -6.62 12.78 -24.39
N ARG A 513 -6.97 13.26 -25.59
CA ARG A 513 -6.26 12.94 -26.83
C ARG A 513 -4.80 13.38 -26.83
N GLY A 514 -4.48 14.52 -26.21
CA GLY A 514 -3.12 15.01 -26.08
C GLY A 514 -2.27 14.05 -25.26
N ALA A 515 -2.76 13.64 -24.10
CA ALA A 515 -2.04 12.75 -23.20
C ALA A 515 -1.88 11.31 -23.72
N GLU A 516 -2.82 10.81 -24.55
CA GLU A 516 -2.70 9.49 -25.20
C GLU A 516 -1.50 9.39 -26.16
N LYS A 517 -0.88 10.52 -26.55
CA LYS A 517 0.29 10.53 -27.44
C LYS A 517 1.61 10.34 -26.71
N ASP A 518 1.64 10.50 -25.39
CA ASP A 518 2.87 10.43 -24.62
C ASP A 518 3.33 8.98 -24.52
N VAL A 519 4.53 8.72 -25.05
CA VAL A 519 5.13 7.38 -25.07
C VAL A 519 5.59 7.01 -23.66
N VAL A 520 5.23 5.80 -23.22
CA VAL A 520 5.71 5.24 -21.96
C VAL A 520 7.22 5.07 -22.02
N THR A 521 7.90 5.65 -21.03
CA THR A 521 9.33 5.40 -20.78
C THR A 521 9.47 5.05 -19.30
N SER A 522 10.09 3.90 -19.03
CA SER A 522 10.49 3.52 -17.68
C SER A 522 11.98 3.85 -17.52
N PRO A 523 12.41 4.44 -16.39
CA PRO A 523 13.84 4.68 -16.14
C PRO A 523 14.65 3.37 -16.09
N TRP A 524 13.98 2.23 -15.88
CA TRP A 524 14.59 0.90 -15.85
C TRP A 524 14.55 0.18 -17.21
N ASP A 525 13.87 0.74 -18.22
CA ASP A 525 13.82 0.16 -19.55
C ASP A 525 15.16 0.36 -20.27
N GLN A 526 16.04 -0.62 -20.14
CA GLN A 526 17.34 -0.65 -20.82
C GLN A 526 17.22 -0.83 -22.35
N SER A 527 16.03 -1.16 -22.88
CA SER A 527 15.85 -1.41 -24.32
C SER A 527 15.83 -0.12 -25.14
N ARG A 528 15.55 1.03 -24.51
CA ARG A 528 15.54 2.34 -25.15
C ARG A 528 16.66 3.20 -24.58
N GLN A 529 17.51 3.73 -25.46
CA GLN A 529 18.56 4.71 -25.12
C GLN A 529 18.02 6.07 -24.59
N ALA A 530 16.73 6.18 -24.30
CA ALA A 530 16.19 7.32 -23.59
C ALA A 530 16.66 7.24 -22.14
N ARG A 531 17.91 7.69 -21.92
CA ARG A 531 18.38 7.98 -20.56
C ARG A 531 17.32 8.86 -19.90
N PRO A 532 16.95 8.58 -18.64
CA PRO A 532 16.14 9.52 -17.87
C PRO A 532 16.75 10.91 -18.00
N ASP A 533 15.89 11.91 -18.05
CA ASP A 533 16.32 13.30 -18.14
C ASP A 533 17.31 13.53 -16.99
N ARG A 534 18.58 13.77 -17.33
CA ARG A 534 19.64 13.95 -16.31
C ARG A 534 19.28 15.07 -15.35
N ASP A 535 18.50 16.02 -15.82
CA ASP A 535 17.99 17.14 -15.04
C ASP A 535 16.96 16.68 -14.00
N GLU A 536 16.13 15.68 -14.31
CA GLU A 536 15.20 15.09 -13.34
C GLU A 536 15.95 14.30 -12.25
N GLU A 537 16.93 13.48 -12.61
CA GLU A 537 17.76 12.77 -11.62
C GLU A 537 18.54 13.73 -10.71
N ALA A 538 19.10 14.80 -11.27
CA ALA A 538 19.82 15.81 -10.49
C ALA A 538 18.85 16.53 -9.55
N ARG A 539 17.69 16.94 -10.05
CA ARG A 539 16.64 17.59 -9.26
C ARG A 539 16.14 16.72 -8.12
N VAL A 540 15.89 15.43 -8.36
CA VAL A 540 15.43 14.50 -7.31
C VAL A 540 16.43 14.40 -6.16
N LYS A 541 17.74 14.42 -6.46
CA LYS A 541 18.80 14.37 -5.45
C LYS A 541 18.86 15.59 -4.55
N GLU A 542 18.31 16.72 -4.99
CA GLU A 542 18.26 17.98 -4.23
C GLU A 542 17.00 18.13 -3.38
N LEU A 543 15.97 17.29 -3.60
CA LEU A 543 14.73 17.37 -2.83
C LEU A 543 14.90 16.74 -1.45
N SER A 544 14.38 17.38 -0.42
CA SER A 544 14.04 16.69 0.82
C SER A 544 12.81 15.78 0.62
N TYR A 545 12.62 14.79 1.49
CA TYR A 545 11.43 13.94 1.53
C TYR A 545 10.17 14.78 1.64
N GLY A 546 10.20 15.83 2.47
CA GLY A 546 9.10 16.78 2.63
C GLY A 546 8.74 17.50 1.33
N GLU A 547 9.74 17.87 0.53
CA GLU A 547 9.57 18.51 -0.78
C GLU A 547 9.16 17.51 -1.86
N ALA A 548 9.74 16.30 -1.88
CA ALA A 548 9.30 15.22 -2.75
C ALA A 548 7.81 14.90 -2.54
N LEU A 549 7.33 14.96 -1.30
CA LEU A 549 5.89 14.81 -1.02
C LEU A 549 5.02 15.89 -1.64
N LYS A 550 5.53 17.11 -1.73
CA LYS A 550 4.81 18.23 -2.34
C LYS A 550 4.90 18.13 -3.87
N GLU A 551 6.10 17.92 -4.40
CA GLU A 551 6.40 17.84 -5.83
C GLU A 551 5.59 16.74 -6.53
N TYR A 552 5.57 15.52 -5.96
CA TYR A 552 4.89 14.37 -6.54
C TYR A 552 3.43 14.21 -6.05
N GLY A 553 2.84 15.26 -5.48
CA GLY A 553 1.42 15.30 -5.13
C GLY A 553 1.00 14.35 -4.00
N PHE A 554 1.93 13.85 -3.18
CA PHE A 554 1.60 12.99 -2.04
C PHE A 554 0.89 13.71 -0.89
N ARG A 555 0.85 15.04 -0.89
CA ARG A 555 0.04 15.86 0.03
C ARG A 555 -1.38 16.14 -0.50
N GLU A 556 -1.60 15.94 -1.79
CA GLU A 556 -2.88 16.22 -2.42
C GLU A 556 -3.92 15.14 -2.07
N PRO A 557 -5.21 15.49 -2.07
CA PRO A 557 -6.26 14.50 -1.89
C PRO A 557 -6.21 13.46 -3.02
N ALA A 558 -6.31 12.19 -2.64
CA ALA A 558 -6.36 11.07 -3.57
C ALA A 558 -7.41 10.06 -3.08
N VAL A 559 -8.03 9.30 -3.98
CA VAL A 559 -8.64 8.03 -3.57
C VAL A 559 -7.53 7.18 -2.99
N GLY A 560 -7.79 6.34 -1.99
CA GLY A 560 -6.78 5.32 -1.81
C GLY A 560 -7.13 4.07 -1.05
N VAL A 561 -6.12 3.24 -1.12
CA VAL A 561 -6.20 1.79 -1.01
C VAL A 561 -5.35 1.43 0.19
N ARG A 562 -6.05 1.10 1.28
CA ARG A 562 -5.42 0.77 2.55
C ARG A 562 -4.88 -0.65 2.51
N SER A 563 -3.57 -0.79 2.73
CA SER A 563 -2.95 -2.10 2.81
C SER A 563 -3.43 -2.89 4.05
N SER A 564 -3.56 -4.21 3.89
CA SER A 564 -3.75 -5.21 4.94
C SER A 564 -2.45 -5.45 5.65
N GLU A 565 -1.33 -5.11 5.02
CA GLU A 565 -0.05 -5.05 5.69
C GLU A 565 -0.02 -3.83 6.62
N GLY A 566 0.58 -4.01 7.79
CA GLY A 566 0.78 -2.99 8.80
C GLY A 566 1.71 -1.89 8.32
N TRP A 567 1.45 -0.66 8.75
CA TRP A 567 2.33 0.49 8.56
C TRP A 567 2.68 1.06 9.94
N HIS A 568 3.71 1.92 10.00
CA HIS A 568 4.05 2.65 11.22
C HIS A 568 3.18 3.89 11.38
N HIS A 569 2.56 4.06 12.54
CA HIS A 569 1.87 5.31 12.85
C HIS A 569 2.85 6.40 13.24
N VAL A 570 3.95 6.03 13.89
CA VAL A 570 4.95 6.94 14.45
C VAL A 570 6.29 6.64 13.81
N TYR A 571 6.91 7.66 13.23
CA TYR A 571 8.23 7.58 12.61
C TYR A 571 9.24 8.34 13.46
N ARG A 572 10.15 7.62 14.11
CA ARG A 572 11.18 8.21 14.99
C ARG A 572 12.56 7.55 14.91
N TRP A 573 12.69 6.35 14.35
CA TRP A 573 13.94 5.58 14.35
C TRP A 573 14.86 5.93 13.20
N LEU A 574 16.13 6.15 13.50
CA LEU A 574 17.22 6.34 12.55
C LEU A 574 18.09 5.09 12.45
N ASP A 575 19.01 5.06 11.49
CA ASP A 575 19.95 3.93 11.33
C ASP A 575 20.73 3.58 12.60
N PRO A 576 21.24 4.54 13.40
CA PRO A 576 21.91 4.22 14.65
C PRO A 576 21.02 3.49 15.68
N ASP A 577 19.72 3.83 15.72
CA ASP A 577 18.77 3.13 16.61
C ASP A 577 18.59 1.67 16.18
N PHE A 578 18.55 1.43 14.87
CA PHE A 578 18.44 0.08 14.30
C PHE A 578 19.71 -0.73 14.53
N GLU A 579 20.89 -0.17 14.27
CA GLU A 579 22.17 -0.83 14.48
C GLU A 579 22.36 -1.20 15.95
N GLN A 580 22.11 -0.26 16.86
CA GLN A 580 22.16 -0.49 18.30
C GLN A 580 21.18 -1.59 18.73
N ALA A 581 19.94 -1.55 18.23
CA ALA A 581 18.93 -2.57 18.55
C ALA A 581 19.31 -3.96 18.00
N SER A 582 19.85 -4.03 16.78
CA SER A 582 20.35 -5.28 16.19
C SER A 582 21.53 -5.83 16.98
N GLU A 583 22.47 -4.99 17.40
CA GLU A 583 23.59 -5.40 18.25
C GLU A 583 23.09 -5.89 19.61
N ASP A 584 22.16 -5.14 20.22
CA ASP A 584 21.60 -5.49 21.52
C ASP A 584 20.84 -6.81 21.50
N LEU A 585 20.11 -7.06 20.42
CA LEU A 585 19.42 -8.31 20.23
C LEU A 585 20.38 -9.41 19.79
N GLY A 586 21.45 -9.13 19.05
CA GLY A 586 22.38 -10.13 18.53
C GLY A 586 23.23 -10.82 19.60
N GLN A 587 23.50 -10.13 20.71
CA GLN A 587 24.26 -10.70 21.84
C GLN A 587 23.49 -11.85 22.51
N PRO A 588 24.13 -13.02 22.75
CA PRO A 588 23.51 -14.13 23.45
C PRO A 588 23.02 -13.73 24.84
N SER A 589 21.84 -14.21 25.23
CA SER A 589 21.21 -13.90 26.52
C SER A 589 22.05 -14.39 27.73
N ASP A 590 22.95 -15.34 27.52
CA ASP A 590 23.89 -15.85 28.53
C ASP A 590 24.90 -14.80 29.00
N ASP A 591 25.39 -13.95 28.08
CA ASP A 591 26.40 -12.92 28.40
C ASP A 591 25.80 -11.76 29.22
N ARG A 592 24.48 -11.56 29.10
CA ARG A 592 23.73 -10.56 29.88
C ARG A 592 23.33 -11.06 31.27
N GLY A 593 23.67 -12.30 31.62
CA GLY A 593 23.30 -12.92 32.89
C GLY A 593 21.80 -13.18 33.07
N ILE A 594 21.01 -13.04 31.99
CA ILE A 594 19.55 -13.24 32.01
C ILE A 594 19.22 -14.74 32.08
N VAL A 595 20.00 -15.59 31.40
CA VAL A 595 19.78 -17.06 31.38
C VAL A 595 20.49 -17.77 32.54
N ARG A 596 21.61 -17.24 33.06
CA ARG A 596 22.35 -17.86 34.17
C ARG A 596 21.61 -17.93 35.52
N ARG A 597 20.39 -17.37 35.65
CA ARG A 597 19.63 -17.33 36.91
C ARG A 597 18.23 -17.96 36.88
N TYR A 598 17.95 -18.87 35.94
CA TYR A 598 16.76 -19.72 36.03
C TYR A 598 17.17 -21.18 36.16
N PRO A 599 17.56 -21.65 37.37
CA PRO A 599 17.56 -23.10 37.60
C PRO A 599 16.15 -23.61 37.31
N CYS A 600 16.01 -24.73 36.60
CA CYS A 600 14.71 -25.40 36.48
C CYS A 600 14.20 -25.71 37.90
N VAL A 601 13.36 -24.85 38.48
CA VAL A 601 13.04 -24.86 39.92
C VAL A 601 12.19 -26.08 40.33
N HIS A 602 11.66 -26.88 39.40
CA HIS A 602 10.96 -28.11 39.74
C HIS A 602 11.25 -29.28 38.79
N GLN A 603 12.24 -30.11 39.15
CA GLN A 603 12.43 -31.46 38.58
C GLN A 603 11.23 -32.39 38.82
N SER A 604 10.34 -32.08 39.76
CA SER A 604 9.21 -32.95 40.16
C SER A 604 7.90 -32.69 39.42
N GLY A 605 7.82 -31.68 38.55
CA GLY A 605 6.56 -31.23 37.93
C GLY A 605 6.51 -31.32 36.40
N CYS A 606 7.63 -31.56 35.71
CA CYS A 606 7.58 -31.88 34.29
C CYS A 606 6.90 -33.23 34.11
N PRO A 607 5.85 -33.35 33.25
CA PRO A 607 5.37 -34.65 32.79
C PRO A 607 6.59 -35.46 32.36
N ARG A 608 6.63 -36.76 32.69
CA ARG A 608 7.73 -37.69 32.34
C ARG A 608 7.87 -37.94 30.82
N VAL A 609 7.81 -36.91 30.00
CA VAL A 609 8.58 -36.83 28.77
C VAL A 609 10.01 -36.59 29.24
N GLY A 610 10.96 -37.44 28.83
CA GLY A 610 12.32 -37.44 29.36
C GLY A 610 12.90 -36.03 29.54
N THR A 611 13.65 -35.84 30.62
CA THR A 611 14.30 -34.58 31.06
C THR A 611 15.18 -33.87 30.02
N ASP A 612 15.29 -34.44 28.82
CA ASP A 612 16.01 -33.91 27.66
C ASP A 612 15.16 -33.00 26.76
N ALA A 613 13.82 -32.98 26.88
CA ALA A 613 12.94 -32.35 25.87
C ALA A 613 12.90 -30.81 25.91
N CYS A 614 13.26 -30.16 27.02
CA CYS A 614 13.34 -28.70 27.13
C CYS A 614 14.76 -28.17 27.30
N ALA A 615 15.76 -29.05 27.40
CA ALA A 615 17.13 -28.64 27.26
C ALA A 615 17.34 -28.35 25.77
N ALA A 616 17.56 -27.09 25.41
CA ALA A 616 18.13 -26.80 24.10
C ALA A 616 19.41 -27.63 23.98
N ARG A 617 19.39 -28.70 23.17
CA ARG A 617 20.61 -29.45 22.88
C ARG A 617 21.43 -28.52 22.01
N VAL A 618 22.31 -27.75 22.64
CA VAL A 618 23.46 -27.15 21.97
C VAL A 618 24.31 -28.33 21.48
N ARG A 619 23.99 -28.88 20.32
CA ARG A 619 24.87 -29.82 19.63
C ARG A 619 25.98 -28.98 19.02
N ALA A 620 27.07 -28.82 19.75
CA ALA A 620 28.32 -28.45 19.09
C ALA A 620 28.62 -29.55 18.06
N ARG A 621 28.62 -29.21 16.76
CA ARG A 621 29.19 -30.10 15.74
C ARG A 621 30.65 -30.33 16.11
N GLN A 622 30.98 -31.47 16.71
CA GLN A 622 32.36 -31.93 16.72
C GLN A 622 32.73 -32.23 15.27
N PRO A 623 33.76 -31.60 14.70
CA PRO A 623 34.25 -31.99 13.39
C PRO A 623 34.70 -33.44 13.45
N ASP A 624 34.21 -34.28 12.55
CA ASP A 624 34.64 -35.68 12.40
C ASP A 624 36.17 -35.71 12.21
N PRO A 625 36.94 -36.35 13.11
CA PRO A 625 38.39 -36.41 12.98
C PRO A 625 38.88 -37.41 11.91
N GLU A 626 38.01 -38.03 11.11
CA GLU A 626 38.38 -39.13 10.19
C GLU A 626 38.25 -38.83 8.68
N ALA A 627 37.96 -37.59 8.26
CA ALA A 627 37.98 -37.24 6.83
C ALA A 627 39.35 -36.70 6.37
N THR A 628 40.43 -37.45 6.59
CA THR A 628 41.74 -37.17 5.95
C THR A 628 42.46 -38.47 5.59
N ALA A 629 41.89 -39.21 4.63
CA ALA A 629 42.62 -40.24 3.91
C ALA A 629 42.34 -40.08 2.41
N ALA A 630 43.16 -39.26 1.76
CA ALA A 630 43.33 -39.32 0.32
C ALA A 630 44.19 -40.56 -0.02
N PRO A 631 43.76 -41.46 -0.92
CA PRO A 631 44.67 -42.39 -1.54
C PRO A 631 45.39 -41.67 -2.69
N GLY A 632 46.70 -41.90 -2.77
CA GLY A 632 47.59 -41.27 -3.72
C GLY A 632 47.39 -41.69 -5.17
N ARG A 633 47.98 -40.83 -6.03
CA ARG A 633 48.63 -41.08 -7.33
C ARG A 633 48.33 -42.44 -8.01
N ASP A 634 47.77 -42.34 -9.22
CA ASP A 634 48.55 -42.39 -10.46
C ASP A 634 48.04 -41.34 -11.45
#